data_AF-A0AAD7N6E5-F1
#
_entry.id   AF-A0AAD7N6E5-F1
#
_cell.length_a   1.000
_cell.length_b   1.000
_cell.length_c   1.000
_cell.angle_alpha   90.00
_cell.angle_beta   90.00
_cell.angle_gamma   90.00
#
_symmetry.space_group_name_H-M   'P 1'
#
loop_
_entity.id
_entity.type
_entity.pdbx_description
1 polymer ?
#
loop_
_entity_poly.entity_id
_entity_poly.type
_entity_poly.pdbx_seq_one_letter_code
_entity_poly.pdbx_strand_id
1 'polypeptide(L)'
;MEHPNSFYRGQTVFLTGATGGLGGCLLFKLVLAAETEKIYVLIRSSPEVAMAQWRKTMPQQIDSIFATGKVHLVFGNITEPQFGIKTALLSEMAGSVTLIIHSAANTHWLEGLPVTMHNNCLPTLDLASMATKFTHRVRFCHISTAYANSDRPDGPIEERIYRLGDPEAQLAEILASGTVSGVDITTFLAPYCFAKHLTEELLLSRYSSSLSIVIIRPTGITSAVF
;
A
#
# COMPACT_ATOMS: atom_id res chain seq x y z
N MET A 1 18.57 12.91 20.24
CA MET A 1 17.27 12.52 19.65
C MET A 1 17.22 13.18 18.28
N GLU A 2 17.37 12.43 17.20
CA GLU A 2 17.18 13.00 15.86
C GLU A 2 15.73 13.45 15.71
N HIS A 3 15.50 14.59 15.05
CA HIS A 3 14.15 15.03 14.70
C HIS A 3 13.46 13.93 13.86
N PRO A 4 12.16 13.64 14.08
CA PRO A 4 11.43 12.60 13.33
C PRO A 4 11.52 12.73 11.79
N ASN A 5 11.80 13.94 11.31
CA ASN A 5 11.94 14.24 9.88
C ASN A 5 13.30 13.87 9.27
N SER A 6 14.34 13.57 10.09
CA SER A 6 15.67 13.20 9.57
C SER A 6 15.62 11.95 8.70
N PHE A 7 14.76 10.99 9.05
CA PHE A 7 14.60 9.74 8.32
C PHE A 7 14.16 9.93 6.86
N TYR A 8 13.33 10.94 6.60
CA TYR A 8 12.79 11.21 5.26
C TYR A 8 13.75 12.03 4.40
N ARG A 9 14.77 12.65 5.00
CA ARG A 9 15.74 13.47 4.29
C ARG A 9 16.52 12.64 3.29
N GLY A 10 16.50 13.05 2.01
CA GLY A 10 17.18 12.32 0.93
C GLY A 10 16.47 11.03 0.48
N GLN A 11 15.29 10.72 1.02
CA GLN A 11 14.54 9.55 0.55
C GLN A 11 13.88 9.84 -0.78
N THR A 12 13.91 8.83 -1.65
CA THR A 12 13.11 8.77 -2.88
C THR A 12 11.98 7.78 -2.66
N VAL A 13 10.75 8.28 -2.68
CA VAL A 13 9.56 7.55 -2.26
C VAL A 13 8.78 7.07 -3.48
N PHE A 14 8.31 5.83 -3.47
CA PHE A 14 7.25 5.39 -4.38
C PHE A 14 5.94 5.22 -3.60
N LEU A 15 4.95 6.06 -3.92
CA LEU A 15 3.65 6.11 -3.26
C LEU A 15 2.56 5.60 -4.21
N THR A 16 1.82 4.59 -3.78
CA THR A 16 0.58 4.16 -4.45
C THR A 16 -0.64 4.68 -3.70
N GLY A 17 -1.76 4.87 -4.41
CA GLY A 17 -3.03 5.27 -3.79
C GLY A 17 -3.11 6.76 -3.43
N ALA A 18 -2.22 7.59 -3.97
CA ALA A 18 -2.14 9.02 -3.66
C ALA A 18 -3.40 9.83 -4.04
N THR A 19 -4.24 9.33 -4.94
CA THR A 19 -5.53 9.95 -5.29
C THR A 19 -6.66 9.61 -4.30
N GLY A 20 -6.44 8.66 -3.40
CA GLY A 20 -7.36 8.32 -2.31
C GLY A 20 -7.19 9.25 -1.10
N GLY A 21 -8.06 9.11 -0.09
CA GLY A 21 -8.07 9.96 1.10
C GLY A 21 -6.73 9.94 1.87
N LEU A 22 -6.35 8.76 2.41
CA LEU A 22 -5.10 8.61 3.14
C LEU A 22 -3.87 8.91 2.28
N GLY A 23 -3.81 8.34 1.08
CA GLY A 23 -2.67 8.52 0.18
C GLY A 23 -2.45 9.98 -0.22
N GLY A 24 -3.51 10.76 -0.40
CA GLY A 24 -3.42 12.20 -0.64
C GLY A 24 -2.81 12.95 0.53
N CYS A 25 -3.28 12.67 1.76
CA CYS A 25 -2.69 13.24 2.97
C CYS A 25 -1.22 12.84 3.15
N LEU A 26 -0.86 11.60 2.82
CA LEU A 26 0.53 11.15 2.83
C LEU A 26 1.37 11.91 1.82
N LEU A 27 0.88 12.12 0.59
CA LEU A 27 1.57 12.92 -0.41
C LEU A 27 1.85 14.34 0.11
N PHE A 28 0.85 15.01 0.69
CA PHE A 28 1.01 16.31 1.32
C PHE A 28 2.13 16.31 2.38
N LYS A 29 2.07 15.37 3.33
CA LYS A 29 3.07 15.29 4.40
C LYS A 29 4.47 15.00 3.85
N LEU A 30 4.58 14.09 2.89
CA LEU A 30 5.88 13.72 2.31
C LEU A 30 6.53 14.88 1.56
N VAL A 31 5.75 15.77 0.94
CA VAL A 31 6.27 16.90 0.16
C VAL A 31 6.59 18.11 1.03
N LEU A 32 5.64 18.48 1.91
CA LEU A 32 5.68 19.76 2.62
C LEU A 32 6.18 19.64 4.06
N ALA A 33 5.98 18.50 4.72
CA ALA A 33 6.40 18.30 6.10
C ALA A 33 7.66 17.42 6.23
N ALA A 34 7.87 16.52 5.26
CA ALA A 34 9.03 15.63 5.23
C ALA A 34 10.03 16.15 4.19
N GLU A 35 11.32 16.15 4.54
CA GLU A 35 12.40 16.63 3.66
C GLU A 35 12.75 15.61 2.56
N THR A 36 11.75 14.96 1.96
CA THR A 36 11.99 13.98 0.87
C THR A 36 12.62 14.65 -0.35
N GLU A 37 13.42 13.88 -1.07
CA GLU A 37 14.11 14.34 -2.27
C GLU A 37 13.18 14.26 -3.49
N LYS A 38 12.55 13.10 -3.67
CA LYS A 38 11.75 12.77 -4.85
C LYS A 38 10.60 11.85 -4.49
N ILE A 39 9.45 12.01 -5.12
CA ILE A 39 8.28 11.17 -4.90
C ILE A 39 7.69 10.73 -6.24
N TYR A 40 7.82 9.45 -6.54
CA TYR A 40 7.06 8.79 -7.60
C TYR A 40 5.65 8.49 -7.10
N VAL A 41 4.64 8.96 -7.84
CA VAL A 41 3.23 8.79 -7.49
C VAL A 41 2.53 7.97 -8.57
N LEU A 42 2.07 6.77 -8.21
CA LEU A 42 1.30 5.94 -9.14
C LEU A 42 -0.10 6.51 -9.36
N ILE A 43 -0.44 6.79 -10.61
CA ILE A 43 -1.78 7.22 -11.04
C ILE A 43 -2.32 6.28 -12.14
N ARG A 44 -3.60 5.93 -12.01
CA ARG A 44 -4.33 5.09 -13.00
C ARG A 44 -4.92 5.90 -14.14
N SER A 45 -5.31 7.13 -13.85
CA SER A 45 -5.96 8.05 -14.76
C SER A 45 -4.98 9.07 -15.32
N SER A 46 -5.46 9.95 -16.21
CA SER A 46 -4.65 11.06 -16.73
C SER A 46 -4.23 12.05 -15.62
N PRO A 47 -3.18 12.85 -15.82
CA PRO A 47 -2.76 13.87 -14.86
C PRO A 47 -3.87 14.87 -14.56
N GLU A 48 -4.69 15.22 -15.56
CA GLU A 48 -5.79 16.18 -15.40
C GLU A 48 -6.83 15.66 -14.41
N VAL A 49 -7.18 14.36 -14.51
CA VAL A 49 -8.12 13.71 -13.59
C VAL A 49 -7.55 13.62 -12.18
N ALA A 50 -6.28 13.24 -12.04
CA ALA A 50 -5.62 13.19 -10.74
C ALA A 50 -5.55 14.58 -10.08
N MET A 51 -5.17 15.60 -10.85
CA MET A 51 -5.13 16.99 -10.39
C MET A 51 -6.51 17.53 -10.01
N ALA A 52 -7.56 17.20 -10.77
CA ALA A 52 -8.93 17.57 -10.42
C ALA A 52 -9.35 16.95 -9.08
N GLN A 53 -9.04 15.67 -8.85
CA GLN A 53 -9.31 15.00 -7.59
C GLN A 53 -8.54 15.64 -6.42
N TRP A 54 -7.26 15.94 -6.59
CA TRP A 54 -6.48 16.60 -5.54
C TRP A 54 -6.91 18.04 -5.28
N ARG A 55 -7.35 18.80 -6.29
CA ARG A 55 -7.95 20.12 -6.09
C ARG A 55 -9.25 20.04 -5.30
N LYS A 56 -10.01 18.96 -5.45
CA LYS A 56 -11.23 18.73 -4.66
C LYS A 56 -10.90 18.40 -3.19
N THR A 57 -9.89 17.57 -2.94
CA THR A 57 -9.59 17.08 -1.59
C THR A 57 -8.59 17.94 -0.81
N MET A 58 -7.67 18.62 -1.50
CA MET A 58 -6.58 19.44 -0.95
C MET A 58 -6.41 20.75 -1.73
N PRO A 59 -7.48 21.57 -1.87
CA PRO A 59 -7.46 22.77 -2.72
C PRO A 59 -6.37 23.78 -2.34
N GLN A 60 -6.04 23.89 -1.06
CA GLN A 60 -5.09 24.89 -0.56
C GLN A 60 -3.63 24.45 -0.69
N GLN A 61 -3.39 23.15 -0.80
CA GLN A 61 -2.05 22.57 -0.71
C GLN A 61 -1.51 22.10 -2.06
N ILE A 62 -2.39 21.75 -3.00
CA ILE A 62 -1.99 21.04 -4.22
C ILE A 62 -1.03 21.85 -5.10
N ASP A 63 -1.25 23.15 -5.24
CA ASP A 63 -0.37 23.99 -6.05
C ASP A 63 1.02 24.11 -5.39
N SER A 64 1.08 24.25 -4.06
CA SER A 64 2.33 24.26 -3.31
C SER A 64 3.07 22.91 -3.40
N ILE A 65 2.34 21.79 -3.38
CA ILE A 65 2.91 20.45 -3.54
C ILE A 65 3.65 20.35 -4.89
N PHE A 66 2.99 20.73 -5.99
CA PHE A 66 3.58 20.62 -7.32
C PHE A 66 4.65 21.68 -7.60
N ALA A 67 4.55 22.88 -7.00
CA ALA A 67 5.57 23.93 -7.11
C ALA A 67 6.93 23.49 -6.56
N THR A 68 7.00 22.47 -5.68
CA THR A 68 8.27 21.93 -5.19
C THR A 68 9.09 21.20 -6.26
N GLY A 69 8.47 20.76 -7.36
CA GLY A 69 9.11 19.93 -8.37
C GLY A 69 9.46 18.50 -7.93
N LYS A 70 9.10 18.08 -6.71
CA LYS A 70 9.46 16.77 -6.15
C LYS A 70 8.54 15.62 -6.60
N VAL A 71 7.36 15.93 -7.14
CA VAL A 71 6.32 14.95 -7.47
C VAL A 71 6.43 14.52 -8.93
N HIS A 72 6.66 13.23 -9.15
CA HIS A 72 6.78 12.61 -10.47
C HIS A 72 5.65 11.61 -10.67
N LEU A 73 4.78 11.86 -11.65
CA LEU A 73 3.64 11.00 -11.94
C LEU A 73 4.10 9.75 -12.69
N VAL A 74 3.69 8.58 -12.19
CA VAL A 74 3.95 7.28 -12.78
C VAL A 74 2.60 6.72 -13.24
N PHE A 75 2.44 6.51 -14.54
CA PHE A 75 1.24 5.87 -15.06
C PHE A 75 1.30 4.37 -14.86
N GLY A 76 0.23 3.81 -14.31
CA GLY A 76 0.11 2.38 -14.12
C GLY A 76 -1.11 1.99 -13.31
N ASN A 77 -1.34 0.68 -13.24
CA ASN A 77 -2.42 0.07 -12.47
C ASN A 77 -1.85 -1.11 -11.69
N ILE A 78 -2.17 -1.18 -10.40
CA ILE A 78 -1.59 -2.16 -9.48
C ILE A 78 -1.93 -3.62 -9.86
N THR A 79 -3.00 -3.82 -10.62
CA THR A 79 -3.43 -5.15 -11.09
C THR A 79 -2.72 -5.63 -12.36
N GLU A 80 -1.92 -4.77 -12.99
CA GLU A 80 -1.16 -5.10 -14.20
C GLU A 80 0.22 -5.67 -13.85
N PRO A 81 0.82 -6.51 -14.71
CA PRO A 81 2.19 -6.95 -14.55
C PRO A 81 3.16 -5.77 -14.40
N GLN A 82 4.00 -5.79 -13.36
CA GLN A 82 4.89 -4.67 -13.00
C GLN A 82 4.17 -3.31 -12.93
N PHE A 83 2.89 -3.35 -12.56
CA PHE A 83 1.95 -2.25 -12.50
C PHE A 83 1.71 -1.52 -13.83
N GLY A 84 2.09 -2.12 -14.96
CA GLY A 84 2.03 -1.48 -16.27
C GLY A 84 3.02 -0.31 -16.42
N ILE A 85 4.00 -0.19 -15.51
CA ILE A 85 5.00 0.87 -15.55
C ILE A 85 5.94 0.61 -16.72
N LYS A 86 6.23 1.66 -17.51
CA LYS A 86 7.18 1.57 -18.63
C LYS A 86 8.54 1.08 -18.14
N THR A 87 9.13 0.10 -18.83
CA THR A 87 10.40 -0.54 -18.45
C THR A 87 11.52 0.44 -18.15
N ALA A 88 11.68 1.49 -18.96
CA ALA A 88 12.72 2.50 -18.74
C ALA A 88 12.53 3.26 -17.42
N LEU A 89 11.29 3.69 -17.13
CA LEU A 89 10.96 4.37 -15.88
C LEU A 89 11.07 3.43 -14.68
N LEU A 90 10.65 2.18 -14.83
CA LEU A 90 10.81 1.19 -13.77
C LEU A 90 12.28 0.93 -13.43
N SER A 91 13.16 0.90 -14.44
CA SER A 91 14.60 0.77 -14.24
C SER A 91 15.19 1.98 -13.50
N GLU A 92 14.74 3.20 -13.81
CA GLU A 92 15.13 4.41 -13.07
C GLU A 92 14.66 4.34 -11.60
N MET A 93 13.40 3.95 -11.38
CA MET A 93 12.84 3.79 -10.05
C MET A 93 13.60 2.73 -9.24
N ALA A 94 13.95 1.59 -9.85
CA ALA A 94 14.73 0.54 -9.20
C ALA A 94 16.14 1.00 -8.79
N GLY A 95 16.68 2.00 -9.48
CA GLY A 95 17.98 2.61 -9.19
C GLY A 95 17.96 3.71 -8.12
N SER A 96 16.78 4.16 -7.66
CA SER A 96 16.68 5.37 -6.82
C SER A 96 15.71 5.24 -5.64
N VAL A 97 14.65 4.45 -5.76
CA VAL A 97 13.64 4.31 -4.72
C VAL A 97 14.22 3.61 -3.49
N THR A 98 14.01 4.24 -2.33
CA THR A 98 14.50 3.82 -1.02
C THR A 98 13.37 3.53 -0.03
N LEU A 99 12.18 4.06 -0.29
CA LEU A 99 10.96 3.86 0.49
C LEU A 99 9.77 3.61 -0.43
N ILE A 100 9.04 2.52 -0.20
CA ILE A 100 7.75 2.27 -0.83
C ILE A 100 6.67 2.43 0.23
N ILE A 101 5.63 3.21 -0.07
CA ILE A 101 4.41 3.29 0.73
C ILE A 101 3.25 2.81 -0.14
N HIS A 102 2.81 1.58 0.12
CA HIS A 102 1.71 0.96 -0.60
C HIS A 102 0.38 1.23 0.11
N SER A 103 -0.30 2.31 -0.28
CA SER A 103 -1.62 2.69 0.25
C SER A 103 -2.77 2.37 -0.71
N ALA A 104 -2.48 1.97 -1.95
CA ALA A 104 -3.53 1.58 -2.90
C ALA A 104 -4.22 0.27 -2.46
N ALA A 105 -5.54 0.27 -2.51
CA ALA A 105 -6.38 -0.91 -2.34
C ALA A 105 -7.75 -0.63 -2.98
N ASN A 106 -8.41 -1.67 -3.48
CA ASN A 106 -9.85 -1.68 -3.62
C ASN A 106 -10.47 -1.82 -2.23
N THR A 107 -11.29 -0.83 -1.86
CA THR A 107 -11.96 -0.74 -0.55
C THR A 107 -13.46 -1.06 -0.65
N HIS A 108 -13.89 -1.77 -1.69
CA HIS A 108 -15.21 -2.39 -1.71
C HIS A 108 -15.19 -3.67 -0.87
N TRP A 109 -15.59 -3.54 0.41
CA TRP A 109 -15.39 -4.57 1.43
C TRP A 109 -16.10 -5.90 1.15
N LEU A 110 -17.24 -5.84 0.45
CA LEU A 110 -18.15 -6.96 0.24
C LEU A 110 -17.92 -7.69 -1.10
N GLU A 111 -16.84 -7.39 -1.82
CA GLU A 111 -16.44 -8.18 -2.98
C GLU A 111 -16.09 -9.62 -2.57
N GLY A 112 -16.32 -10.58 -3.48
CA GLY A 112 -15.95 -11.97 -3.24
C GLY A 112 -14.45 -12.13 -3.00
N LEU A 113 -14.06 -13.21 -2.31
CA LEU A 113 -12.66 -13.49 -1.96
C LEU A 113 -11.72 -13.46 -3.17
N PRO A 114 -12.02 -14.12 -4.32
CA PRO A 114 -11.13 -14.07 -5.49
C PRO A 114 -10.87 -12.65 -5.98
N VAL A 115 -11.92 -11.86 -6.14
CA VAL A 115 -11.84 -10.48 -6.63
C VAL A 115 -11.02 -9.63 -5.66
N THR A 116 -11.26 -9.81 -4.36
CA THR A 116 -10.51 -9.12 -3.30
C THR A 116 -9.03 -9.51 -3.33
N MET A 117 -8.69 -10.78 -3.51
CA MET A 117 -7.30 -11.25 -3.61
C MET A 117 -6.60 -10.66 -4.84
N HIS A 118 -7.26 -10.67 -6.00
CA HIS A 118 -6.74 -10.09 -7.24
C HIS A 118 -6.53 -8.57 -7.16
N ASN A 119 -7.41 -7.86 -6.44
CA ASN A 119 -7.35 -6.41 -6.37
C ASN A 119 -6.46 -5.87 -5.24
N ASN A 120 -6.21 -6.66 -4.19
CA ASN A 120 -5.53 -6.19 -2.98
C ASN A 120 -4.30 -7.00 -2.58
N CYS A 121 -4.42 -8.33 -2.56
CA CYS A 121 -3.36 -9.22 -2.09
C CYS A 121 -2.26 -9.37 -3.14
N LEU A 122 -2.61 -9.87 -4.32
CA LEU A 122 -1.63 -10.12 -5.39
C LEU A 122 -0.86 -8.84 -5.80
N PRO A 123 -1.51 -7.67 -5.98
CA PRO A 123 -0.79 -6.44 -6.27
C PRO A 123 0.23 -6.03 -5.19
N THR A 124 -0.09 -6.28 -3.92
CA THR A 124 0.85 -6.00 -2.82
C THR A 124 2.07 -6.92 -2.93
N LEU A 125 1.86 -8.21 -3.19
CA LEU A 125 2.94 -9.20 -3.32
C LEU A 125 3.78 -8.96 -4.57
N ASP A 126 3.15 -8.56 -5.68
CA ASP A 126 3.85 -8.19 -6.92
C ASP A 126 4.73 -6.96 -6.72
N LEU A 127 4.25 -5.95 -5.99
CA LEU A 127 5.07 -4.78 -5.64
C LEU A 127 6.25 -5.15 -4.75
N ALA A 128 6.03 -6.03 -3.76
CA ALA A 128 7.10 -6.51 -2.89
C ALA A 128 8.14 -7.31 -3.70
N SER A 129 7.70 -8.21 -4.57
CA SER A 129 8.55 -8.93 -5.52
C SER A 129 9.37 -7.98 -6.39
N MET A 130 8.73 -6.95 -6.96
CA MET A 130 9.41 -5.91 -7.73
C MET A 130 10.46 -5.15 -6.89
N ALA A 131 10.11 -4.80 -5.65
CA ALA A 131 10.99 -4.08 -4.74
C ALA A 131 12.25 -4.87 -4.35
N THR A 132 12.20 -6.21 -4.35
CA THR A 132 13.40 -7.04 -4.09
C THR A 132 14.50 -6.86 -5.14
N LYS A 133 14.13 -6.37 -6.34
CA LYS A 133 15.05 -6.14 -7.45
C LYS A 133 15.63 -4.73 -7.46
N PHE A 134 15.25 -3.89 -6.50
CA PHE A 134 15.74 -2.51 -6.42
C PHE A 134 17.15 -2.52 -5.84
N THR A 135 17.97 -1.59 -6.31
CA THR A 135 19.41 -1.53 -5.98
C THR A 135 19.65 -1.16 -4.51
N HIS A 136 18.77 -0.33 -3.95
CA HIS A 136 18.80 0.03 -2.55
C HIS A 136 18.00 -0.97 -1.70
N ARG A 137 18.39 -1.12 -0.43
CA ARG A 137 17.56 -1.85 0.54
C ARG A 137 16.28 -1.06 0.80
N VAL A 138 15.22 -1.41 0.09
CA VAL A 138 13.92 -0.74 0.17
C VAL A 138 13.26 -1.01 1.53
N ARG A 139 12.74 0.06 2.13
CA ARG A 139 11.78 -0.02 3.22
C ARG A 139 10.37 -0.08 2.62
N PHE A 140 9.62 -1.11 2.97
CA PHE A 140 8.32 -1.40 2.39
C PHE A 140 7.24 -1.18 3.44
N CYS A 141 6.50 -0.09 3.31
CA CYS A 141 5.37 0.22 4.17
C CYS A 141 4.07 -0.24 3.51
N HIS A 142 3.44 -1.28 4.07
CA HIS A 142 2.13 -1.76 3.65
C HIS A 142 1.04 -1.14 4.51
N ILE A 143 0.06 -0.47 3.88
CA ILE A 143 -1.15 -0.03 4.56
C ILE A 143 -2.18 -1.17 4.53
N SER A 144 -2.33 -1.80 5.68
CA SER A 144 -3.35 -2.81 5.96
C SER A 144 -4.56 -2.14 6.62
N THR A 145 -5.15 -2.76 7.64
CA THR A 145 -6.34 -2.29 8.35
C THR A 145 -6.39 -2.87 9.76
N ALA A 146 -6.92 -2.11 10.73
CA ALA A 146 -7.12 -2.59 12.10
C ALA A 146 -8.07 -3.80 12.16
N TYR A 147 -8.92 -3.96 11.14
CA TYR A 147 -9.87 -5.05 11.03
C TYR A 147 -9.27 -6.33 10.44
N ALA A 148 -7.96 -6.38 10.13
CA ALA A 148 -7.31 -7.56 9.56
C ALA A 148 -7.30 -8.77 10.53
N ASN A 149 -7.58 -8.56 11.81
CA ASN A 149 -7.68 -9.63 12.81
C ASN A 149 -9.09 -9.66 13.43
N SER A 150 -10.12 -9.32 12.65
CA SER A 150 -11.50 -9.28 13.14
C SER A 150 -12.10 -10.66 13.45
N ASP A 151 -11.42 -11.75 13.06
CA ASP A 151 -11.75 -13.13 13.44
C ASP A 151 -11.53 -13.42 14.94
N ARG A 152 -10.77 -12.56 15.61
CA ARG A 152 -10.40 -12.75 17.00
C ARG A 152 -11.58 -12.42 17.92
N PRO A 153 -11.72 -13.14 19.05
CA PRO A 153 -12.74 -12.82 20.04
C PRO A 153 -12.50 -11.41 20.62
N ASP A 154 -13.55 -10.84 21.21
CA ASP A 154 -13.48 -9.55 21.89
C ASP A 154 -12.33 -9.51 22.90
N GLY A 155 -11.49 -8.47 22.79
CA GLY A 155 -10.33 -8.31 23.64
C GLY A 155 -9.22 -7.47 23.01
N PRO A 156 -8.10 -7.28 23.73
CA PRO A 156 -6.95 -6.59 23.19
C PRO A 156 -6.32 -7.38 22.03
N ILE A 157 -6.07 -6.68 20.92
CA ILE A 157 -5.31 -7.20 19.77
C ILE A 157 -3.90 -6.63 19.83
N GLU A 158 -2.91 -7.51 19.92
CA GLU A 158 -1.49 -7.15 19.96
C GLU A 158 -0.95 -6.85 18.55
N GLU A 159 0.12 -6.05 18.48
CA GLU A 159 0.84 -5.73 17.23
C GLU A 159 1.73 -6.90 16.78
N ARG A 160 1.10 -8.04 16.49
CA ARG A 160 1.74 -9.24 15.95
C ARG A 160 0.98 -9.81 14.76
N ILE A 161 1.59 -10.78 14.11
CA ILE A 161 0.94 -11.60 13.08
C ILE A 161 0.26 -12.77 13.74
N TYR A 162 -1.02 -12.93 13.44
CA TYR A 162 -1.85 -14.04 13.87
C TYR A 162 -1.96 -15.01 12.70
N ARG A 163 -1.51 -16.25 12.86
CA ARG A 163 -1.58 -17.23 11.78
C ARG A 163 -2.88 -18.02 11.85
N LEU A 164 -3.48 -18.29 10.69
CA LEU A 164 -4.68 -19.13 10.56
C LEU A 164 -4.45 -20.43 9.77
N GLY A 165 -3.23 -20.69 9.33
CA GLY A 165 -2.88 -21.90 8.59
C GLY A 165 -1.62 -21.71 7.75
N ASP A 166 -1.52 -22.44 6.65
CA ASP A 166 -0.50 -22.20 5.62
C ASP A 166 -1.00 -21.11 4.65
N PRO A 167 -0.43 -19.89 4.66
CA PRO A 167 -0.90 -18.80 3.83
C PRO A 167 -0.71 -19.06 2.34
N GLU A 168 0.28 -19.86 1.94
CA GLU A 168 0.50 -20.21 0.52
C GLU A 168 -0.59 -21.14 0.01
N ALA A 169 -0.89 -22.18 0.78
CA ALA A 169 -1.97 -23.12 0.47
C ALA A 169 -3.33 -22.41 0.41
N GLN A 170 -3.61 -21.51 1.37
CA GLN A 170 -4.83 -20.72 1.40
C GLN A 170 -4.97 -19.83 0.16
N LEU A 171 -3.91 -19.10 -0.22
CA LEU A 171 -3.94 -18.28 -1.44
C LEU A 171 -4.20 -19.14 -2.67
N ALA A 172 -3.49 -20.26 -2.83
CA ALA A 172 -3.65 -21.15 -3.97
C ALA A 172 -5.09 -21.72 -4.06
N GLU A 173 -5.67 -22.13 -2.94
CA GLU A 173 -7.04 -22.65 -2.88
C GLU A 173 -8.06 -21.58 -3.27
N ILE A 174 -7.92 -20.35 -2.79
CA ILE A 174 -8.83 -19.24 -3.09
C ILE A 174 -8.78 -18.88 -4.57
N LEU A 175 -7.58 -18.87 -5.17
CA LEU A 175 -7.43 -18.59 -6.60
C LEU A 175 -7.97 -19.72 -7.48
N ALA A 176 -7.93 -20.98 -7.01
CA ALA A 176 -8.41 -22.13 -7.76
C ALA A 176 -9.92 -22.37 -7.63
N SER A 177 -10.47 -22.21 -6.42
CA SER A 177 -11.84 -22.63 -6.06
C SER A 177 -12.77 -21.49 -5.67
N GLY A 178 -12.21 -20.33 -5.32
CA GLY A 178 -12.94 -19.21 -4.75
C GLY A 178 -13.26 -19.32 -3.26
N THR A 179 -12.83 -20.40 -2.62
CA THR A 179 -13.06 -20.70 -1.20
C THR A 179 -11.74 -21.01 -0.49
N VAL A 180 -11.77 -21.04 0.84
CA VAL A 180 -10.64 -21.50 1.65
C VAL A 180 -11.14 -22.48 2.70
N SER A 181 -10.49 -23.62 2.79
CA SER A 181 -10.79 -24.66 3.76
C SER A 181 -10.06 -24.42 5.07
N GLY A 182 -10.67 -24.82 6.19
CA GLY A 182 -10.06 -24.72 7.51
C GLY A 182 -10.05 -23.32 8.13
N VAL A 183 -10.58 -22.31 7.42
CA VAL A 183 -10.81 -20.96 7.94
C VAL A 183 -12.29 -20.62 7.81
N ASP A 184 -12.95 -20.30 8.92
CA ASP A 184 -14.30 -19.77 8.88
C ASP A 184 -14.27 -18.27 8.54
N ILE A 185 -14.44 -17.96 7.26
CA ILE A 185 -14.43 -16.59 6.75
C ILE A 185 -15.56 -15.74 7.33
N THR A 186 -16.64 -16.35 7.83
CA THR A 186 -17.76 -15.61 8.44
C THR A 186 -17.41 -14.97 9.78
N THR A 187 -16.30 -15.39 10.40
CA THR A 187 -15.74 -14.74 11.59
C THR A 187 -15.08 -13.40 11.28
N PHE A 188 -14.69 -13.16 10.03
CA PHE A 188 -14.19 -11.85 9.61
C PHE A 188 -15.34 -10.90 9.30
N LEU A 189 -15.14 -9.59 9.58
CA LEU A 189 -16.14 -8.57 9.27
C LEU A 189 -16.49 -8.50 7.77
N ALA A 190 -15.52 -8.83 6.90
CA ALA A 190 -15.71 -8.86 5.46
C ALA A 190 -14.60 -9.67 4.77
N PRO A 191 -14.80 -10.17 3.53
CA PRO A 191 -13.74 -10.76 2.71
C PRO A 191 -12.49 -9.88 2.58
N TYR A 192 -12.67 -8.55 2.52
CA TYR A 192 -11.58 -7.57 2.56
C TYR A 192 -10.67 -7.72 3.78
N CYS A 193 -11.23 -7.97 4.97
CA CYS A 193 -10.47 -8.11 6.21
C CYS A 193 -9.57 -9.35 6.15
N PHE A 194 -10.13 -10.48 5.71
CA PHE A 194 -9.35 -11.70 5.51
C PHE A 194 -8.29 -11.55 4.41
N ALA A 195 -8.59 -10.85 3.31
CA ALA A 195 -7.58 -10.59 2.29
C ALA A 195 -6.41 -9.76 2.83
N LYS A 196 -6.68 -8.76 3.67
CA LYS A 196 -5.63 -7.99 4.36
C LYS A 196 -4.84 -8.86 5.34
N HIS A 197 -5.51 -9.69 6.13
CA HIS A 197 -4.89 -10.69 7.00
C HIS A 197 -3.87 -11.55 6.24
N LEU A 198 -4.35 -12.22 5.19
CA LEU A 198 -3.54 -13.13 4.38
C LEU A 198 -2.39 -12.40 3.68
N THR A 199 -2.62 -11.16 3.22
CA THR A 199 -1.59 -10.32 2.61
C THR A 199 -0.45 -10.04 3.60
N GLU A 200 -0.77 -9.71 4.86
CA GLU A 200 0.25 -9.45 5.89
C GLU A 200 1.13 -10.67 6.15
N GLU A 201 0.52 -11.86 6.28
CA GLU A 201 1.23 -13.12 6.47
C GLU A 201 2.17 -13.43 5.29
N LEU A 202 1.64 -13.38 4.06
CA LEU A 202 2.39 -13.66 2.83
C LEU A 202 3.52 -12.66 2.60
N LEU A 203 3.28 -11.38 2.88
CA LEU A 203 4.28 -10.34 2.69
C LEU A 203 5.50 -10.59 3.59
N LEU A 204 5.27 -10.93 4.85
CA LEU A 204 6.33 -11.23 5.79
C LEU A 204 7.00 -12.58 5.53
N SER A 205 6.24 -13.63 5.22
CA SER A 205 6.79 -14.96 4.96
C SER A 205 7.68 -14.97 3.71
N ARG A 206 7.27 -14.29 2.64
CA ARG A 206 8.00 -14.28 1.36
C ARG A 206 9.17 -13.31 1.32
N TYR A 207 9.06 -12.15 1.99
CA TYR A 207 9.95 -11.03 1.69
C TYR A 207 10.68 -10.41 2.90
N SER A 208 10.43 -10.86 4.15
CA SER A 208 11.10 -10.28 5.33
C SER A 208 12.63 -10.47 5.37
N SER A 209 13.16 -11.47 4.64
CA SER A 209 14.61 -11.65 4.48
C SER A 209 15.25 -10.61 3.54
N SER A 210 14.47 -10.07 2.59
CA SER A 210 14.96 -9.23 1.50
C SER A 210 14.56 -7.77 1.64
N LEU A 211 13.44 -7.50 2.32
CA LEU A 211 12.86 -6.16 2.51
C LEU A 211 12.71 -5.84 3.99
N SER A 212 12.85 -4.55 4.33
CA SER A 212 12.46 -4.05 5.66
C SER A 212 10.97 -3.69 5.61
N ILE A 213 10.10 -4.57 6.09
CA ILE A 213 8.65 -4.41 6.00
C ILE A 213 8.08 -3.76 7.26
N VAL A 214 7.20 -2.78 7.08
CA VAL A 214 6.36 -2.20 8.13
C VAL A 214 4.91 -2.37 7.69
N ILE A 215 4.09 -2.90 8.59
CA ILE A 215 2.64 -3.01 8.39
C ILE A 215 1.98 -1.95 9.28
N ILE A 216 1.16 -1.10 8.67
CA ILE A 216 0.37 -0.11 9.39
C ILE A 216 -1.10 -0.51 9.27
N ARG A 217 -1.79 -0.64 10.40
CA ARG A 217 -3.19 -1.06 10.50
C ARG A 217 -4.09 0.11 10.93
N PRO A 218 -4.43 1.05 10.04
CA PRO A 218 -5.33 2.15 10.37
C PRO A 218 -6.75 1.64 10.68
N THR A 219 -7.48 2.38 11.52
CA THR A 219 -8.92 2.22 11.77
C THR A 219 -9.73 3.03 10.76
N GLY A 220 -10.91 3.54 11.13
CA GLY A 220 -11.60 4.56 10.35
C GLY A 220 -10.75 5.82 10.17
N ILE A 221 -10.63 6.30 8.93
CA ILE A 221 -9.92 7.52 8.58
C ILE A 221 -10.96 8.58 8.24
N THR A 222 -10.99 9.66 9.00
CA THR A 222 -11.90 10.78 8.79
C THR A 222 -11.12 12.05 8.49
N SER A 223 -11.78 13.08 7.94
CA SER A 223 -11.19 14.41 7.90
C SER A 223 -10.90 14.90 9.31
N ALA A 224 -9.79 15.63 9.48
CA ALA A 224 -9.59 16.41 10.68
C ALA A 224 -10.69 17.50 10.71
N VAL A 225 -11.53 17.49 11.74
CA VAL A 225 -12.42 18.61 12.02
C VAL A 225 -11.52 19.71 12.60
N PHE A 226 -11.38 20.82 11.88
CA PHE A 226 -10.77 22.05 12.40
C PHE A 226 -11.89 23.04 12.73
#